data_AF-A0A6P1KQU9-F1
#
_entry.id   AF-A0A6P1KQU9-F1
#
_cell.length_a   1.000
_cell.length_b   1.000
_cell.length_c   1.000
_cell.angle_alpha   90.00
_cell.angle_beta   90.00
_cell.angle_gamma   90.00
#
_symmetry.space_group_name_H-M   'P 1'
#
loop_
_entity.id
_entity.type
_entity.pdbx_description
1 polymer ?
#
loop_
_entity_poly.entity_id
_entity_poly.type
_entity_poly.pdbx_seq_one_letter_code
_entity_poly.pdbx_strand_id
1 'polypeptide(L)'
;MGDKYIAERRSEHRMIATAPDLIIPPGSKVPVPCITYATLDTATQTANHTRGNGYPLFISRSYVPHCKGGIPGGKGVISGTWNGIYYATEHSDSVRVEGDWAVFHDHKGKGNG
;
A
#
# COMPACT_ATOMS: atom_id res chain seq x y z
N MET A 1 -3.36 22.71 10.55
CA MET A 1 -2.55 22.55 9.33
C MET A 1 -1.50 21.51 9.66
N GLY A 2 -1.71 20.25 9.26
CA GLY A 2 -0.76 19.18 9.54
C GLY A 2 0.39 19.23 8.54
N ASP A 3 1.61 19.01 9.01
CA ASP A 3 2.79 19.00 8.17
C ASP A 3 2.72 17.84 7.17
N LYS A 4 2.81 18.15 5.87
CA LYS A 4 2.78 17.15 4.80
C LYS A 4 4.13 16.43 4.70
N TYR A 5 4.33 15.40 5.51
CA TYR A 5 5.51 14.55 5.43
C TYR A 5 5.45 13.65 4.19
N ILE A 6 6.56 13.58 3.43
CA ILE A 6 6.71 12.62 2.32
C ILE A 6 6.75 11.21 2.94
N ALA A 7 6.06 10.25 2.33
CA ALA A 7 6.07 8.88 2.81
C ALA A 7 7.48 8.27 2.63
N GLU A 8 8.01 7.67 3.70
CA GLU A 8 9.28 6.95 3.69
C GLU A 8 9.06 5.44 3.58
N ARG A 9 10.05 4.73 3.05
CA ARG A 9 10.10 3.26 3.05
C ARG A 9 10.42 2.70 4.45
N ARG A 10 9.45 2.77 5.36
CA ARG A 10 9.54 2.28 6.76
C ARG A 10 8.40 1.33 7.10
N SER A 11 8.64 0.45 8.08
CA SER A 11 7.63 -0.48 8.64
C SER A 11 6.62 0.22 9.57
N GLU A 12 7.00 1.39 10.10
CA GLU A 12 6.16 2.29 10.89
C GLU A 12 5.04 2.89 10.04
N HIS A 13 5.31 3.20 8.78
CA HIS A 13 4.29 3.62 7.82
C HIS A 13 3.51 2.40 7.30
N ARG A 14 2.21 2.43 7.54
CA ARG A 14 1.27 1.38 7.13
C ARG A 14 0.14 2.01 6.34
N MET A 15 -0.29 1.31 5.29
CA MET A 15 -1.50 1.62 4.54
C MET A 15 -2.54 0.59 4.93
N ILE A 16 -3.75 1.03 5.29
CA ILE A 16 -4.85 0.17 5.73
C ILE A 16 -6.00 0.33 4.73
N ALA A 17 -6.63 -0.77 4.33
CA ALA A 17 -7.81 -0.70 3.47
C ALA A 17 -8.95 0.05 4.17
N THR A 18 -9.54 1.04 3.48
CA THR A 18 -10.65 1.85 4.01
C THR A 18 -11.97 1.11 4.06
N ALA A 19 -12.10 0.00 3.34
CA ALA A 19 -13.23 -0.93 3.38
C ALA A 19 -12.72 -2.37 3.54
N PRO A 20 -13.42 -3.25 4.28
CA PRO A 20 -13.06 -4.65 4.36
C PRO A 20 -13.37 -5.38 3.04
N ASP A 21 -12.47 -6.27 2.63
CA ASP A 21 -12.74 -7.22 1.54
C ASP A 21 -13.44 -8.46 2.10
N LEU A 22 -14.31 -9.09 1.32
CA LEU A 22 -14.98 -10.33 1.68
C LEU A 22 -14.10 -11.50 1.22
N ILE A 23 -13.43 -12.19 2.14
CA ILE A 23 -12.54 -13.30 1.81
C ILE A 23 -13.25 -14.62 2.12
N ILE A 24 -13.24 -15.57 1.18
CA ILE A 24 -13.72 -16.95 1.43
C ILE A 24 -12.55 -17.79 1.96
N PRO A 25 -12.63 -18.35 3.19
CA PRO A 25 -11.62 -19.28 3.72
C PRO A 25 -11.51 -20.58 2.91
N PRO A 26 -10.31 -21.20 2.83
CA PRO A 26 -10.18 -22.58 2.37
C PRO A 26 -11.09 -23.52 3.17
N GLY A 27 -11.90 -24.33 2.49
CA GLY A 27 -12.85 -25.25 3.12
C GLY A 27 -14.15 -24.61 3.63
N SER A 28 -14.34 -23.29 3.50
CA SER A 28 -15.60 -22.60 3.80
C SER A 28 -16.35 -22.19 2.52
N LYS A 29 -17.66 -22.01 2.65
CA LYS A 29 -18.51 -21.32 1.65
C LYS A 29 -19.01 -19.95 2.12
N VAL A 30 -18.71 -19.58 3.37
CA VAL A 30 -19.15 -18.32 3.99
C VAL A 30 -18.03 -17.28 3.85
N PRO A 31 -18.27 -16.12 3.20
CA PRO A 31 -17.30 -15.04 3.13
C PRO A 31 -17.16 -14.33 4.49
N VAL A 32 -15.94 -13.94 4.84
CA VAL A 32 -15.61 -13.24 6.08
C VAL A 32 -15.04 -11.86 5.76
N PRO A 33 -15.58 -10.76 6.33
CA PRO A 33 -15.04 -9.43 6.13
C PRO A 33 -13.66 -9.30 6.80
N CYS A 34 -12.65 -8.95 6.00
CA CYS A 34 -11.25 -8.85 6.41
C CYS A 34 -10.69 -7.48 6.04
N ILE A 35 -10.05 -6.80 6.98
CA ILE A 35 -9.27 -5.58 6.69
C ILE A 35 -7.85 -6.01 6.28
N THR A 36 -7.46 -5.64 5.07
CA THR A 36 -6.08 -5.81 4.58
C THR A 36 -5.25 -4.56 4.86
N TYR A 37 -3.94 -4.72 4.99
CA TYR A 37 -2.99 -3.64 5.22
C TYR A 37 -1.63 -3.94 4.59
N ALA A 38 -0.94 -2.92 4.10
CA ALA A 38 0.42 -3.01 3.59
C ALA A 38 1.39 -2.25 4.51
N THR A 39 2.61 -2.74 4.67
CA THR A 39 3.68 -2.00 5.36
C THR A 39 4.66 -1.49 4.29
N LEU A 40 5.14 -0.25 4.43
CA LEU A 40 5.92 0.40 3.36
C LEU A 40 7.40 -0.04 3.30
N ASP A 41 7.88 -0.81 4.27
CA ASP A 41 9.21 -1.42 4.30
C ASP A 41 9.48 -2.37 3.12
N THR A 42 8.46 -3.09 2.64
CA THR A 42 8.58 -4.04 1.52
C THR A 42 8.36 -3.39 0.15
N ALA A 43 8.20 -2.07 0.08
CA ALA A 43 7.95 -1.37 -1.17
C ALA A 43 9.11 -1.46 -2.16
N THR A 44 8.74 -1.51 -3.44
CA THR A 44 9.64 -1.60 -4.59
C THR A 44 9.43 -0.36 -5.49
N GLN A 45 10.43 -0.02 -6.31
CA GLN A 45 10.44 1.21 -7.13
C GLN A 45 10.29 2.50 -6.31
N THR A 46 10.91 2.55 -5.13
CA THR A 46 11.13 3.79 -4.35
C THR A 46 12.25 4.63 -4.96
N ALA A 47 12.45 5.86 -4.47
CA ALA A 47 13.59 6.69 -4.83
C ALA A 47 14.94 5.95 -4.59
N ASN A 48 15.90 6.12 -5.49
CA ASN A 48 17.18 5.39 -5.48
C ASN A 48 18.26 6.09 -4.64
N HIS A 49 18.28 7.43 -4.67
CA HIS A 49 19.31 8.27 -4.07
C HIS A 49 18.73 9.21 -3.00
N THR A 50 17.51 9.70 -3.22
CA THR A 50 16.84 10.67 -2.36
C THR A 50 16.25 9.98 -1.14
N ARG A 51 16.58 10.49 0.04
CA ARG A 51 16.19 9.89 1.32
C ARG A 51 15.53 10.91 2.24
N GLY A 52 14.39 10.54 2.81
CA GLY A 52 13.82 11.19 3.99
C GLY A 52 14.34 10.46 5.22
N ASN A 53 14.85 11.19 6.23
CA ASN A 53 15.25 10.65 7.53
C ASN A 53 16.09 9.34 7.46
N GLY A 54 16.95 9.20 6.44
CA GLY A 54 17.79 8.02 6.18
C GLY A 54 17.23 6.93 5.25
N TYR A 55 15.94 6.98 4.90
CA TYR A 55 15.21 5.95 4.16
C TYR A 55 14.78 6.40 2.75
N PRO A 56 14.70 5.49 1.76
CA PRO A 56 14.15 5.78 0.43
C PRO A 56 12.75 6.40 0.50
N LEU A 57 12.50 7.41 -0.33
CA LEU A 57 11.18 8.06 -0.43
C LEU A 57 10.22 7.28 -1.33
N PHE A 58 8.94 7.34 -1.01
CA PHE A 58 7.84 6.80 -1.81
C PHE A 58 7.49 7.75 -2.97
N ILE A 59 7.37 7.20 -4.17
CA ILE A 59 7.10 7.93 -5.41
C ILE A 59 5.93 7.29 -6.15
N SER A 60 5.33 7.99 -7.12
CA SER A 60 4.07 7.56 -7.75
C SER A 60 4.10 6.18 -8.43
N ARG A 61 5.27 5.68 -8.84
CA ARG A 61 5.46 4.33 -9.39
C ARG A 61 5.76 3.25 -8.32
N SER A 62 6.02 3.66 -7.08
CA SER A 62 6.29 2.73 -6.00
C SER A 62 5.09 1.86 -5.70
N TYR A 63 5.34 0.58 -5.43
CA TYR A 63 4.30 -0.39 -5.09
C TYR A 63 4.74 -1.31 -3.97
N VAL A 64 3.79 -1.80 -3.17
CA VAL A 64 4.04 -2.86 -2.18
C VAL A 64 3.61 -4.19 -2.80
N PRO A 65 4.50 -5.19 -2.96
CA PRO A 65 4.16 -6.43 -3.67
C PRO A 65 3.16 -7.33 -2.91
N HIS A 66 3.01 -7.11 -1.60
CA HIS A 66 2.34 -8.03 -0.69
C HIS A 66 1.52 -7.31 0.39
N CYS A 67 0.19 -7.31 0.22
CA CYS A 67 -0.76 -6.92 1.26
C CYS A 67 -0.91 -8.02 2.34
N LYS A 68 -0.75 -7.62 3.61
CA LYS A 68 -0.99 -8.43 4.81
C LYS A 68 -2.47 -8.33 5.23
N GLY A 69 -2.89 -9.25 6.11
CA GLY A 69 -4.28 -9.37 6.55
C GLY A 69 -5.13 -10.22 5.61
N GLY A 70 -6.15 -10.88 6.15
CA GLY A 70 -6.95 -11.90 5.48
C GLY A 70 -6.54 -13.34 5.80
N ILE A 71 -7.43 -14.28 5.44
CA ILE A 71 -7.43 -15.75 5.68
C ILE A 71 -6.50 -16.29 6.81
N PRO A 72 -5.59 -17.29 6.60
CA PRO A 72 -4.84 -17.68 5.37
C PRO A 72 -5.55 -18.30 4.14
N GLY A 73 -4.89 -18.26 2.97
CA GLY A 73 -5.16 -19.10 1.78
C GLY A 73 -6.47 -18.87 1.02
N GLY A 74 -7.29 -17.93 1.48
CA GLY A 74 -8.55 -17.58 0.83
C GLY A 74 -8.37 -16.80 -0.47
N LYS A 75 -9.47 -16.31 -1.03
CA LYS A 75 -9.47 -15.28 -2.08
C LYS A 75 -10.55 -14.26 -1.76
N GLY A 76 -10.30 -12.98 -2.06
CA GLY A 76 -11.35 -11.97 -2.00
C GLY A 76 -12.42 -12.25 -3.06
N VAL A 77 -13.69 -12.09 -2.70
CA VAL A 77 -14.85 -12.34 -3.58
C VAL A 77 -14.93 -11.30 -4.70
N ILE A 78 -14.54 -10.06 -4.40
CA ILE A 78 -14.53 -8.94 -5.35
C ILE A 78 -13.15 -8.77 -5.98
N SER A 79 -12.09 -8.85 -5.18
CA SER A 79 -10.71 -8.69 -5.66
C SER A 79 -10.18 -9.93 -6.42
N GLY A 80 -10.76 -11.12 -6.21
CA GLY A 80 -10.32 -12.38 -6.82
C GLY A 80 -9.01 -12.96 -6.24
N THR A 81 -8.36 -12.25 -5.33
CA THR A 81 -6.91 -12.41 -5.08
C THR A 81 -6.58 -12.48 -3.59
N TRP A 82 -5.35 -12.91 -3.35
CA TRP A 82 -4.72 -13.13 -2.07
C TRP A 82 -3.37 -12.43 -2.07
N ASN A 83 -3.04 -11.65 -1.05
CA ASN A 83 -1.72 -11.03 -0.91
C ASN A 83 -1.28 -10.21 -2.15
N GLY A 84 -2.23 -9.48 -2.75
CA GLY A 84 -2.06 -8.72 -4.00
C GLY A 84 -1.16 -7.49 -3.89
N ILE A 85 -0.89 -6.87 -5.04
CA ILE A 85 0.00 -5.71 -5.16
C ILE A 85 -0.77 -4.42 -4.85
N TYR A 86 -0.17 -3.55 -4.04
CA TYR A 86 -0.70 -2.22 -3.73
C TYR A 86 0.04 -1.12 -4.47
N TYR A 87 -0.71 -0.20 -5.10
CA TYR A 87 -0.21 0.98 -5.78
C TYR A 87 -0.77 2.26 -5.14
N ALA A 88 0.03 3.31 -5.02
CA ALA A 88 -0.50 4.65 -4.72
C ALA A 88 -1.38 5.14 -5.88
N THR A 89 -2.53 5.74 -5.57
CA THR A 89 -3.44 6.37 -6.56
C THR A 89 -3.45 7.88 -6.43
N GLU A 90 -2.96 8.42 -5.31
CA GLU A 90 -2.78 9.84 -5.06
C GLU A 90 -1.27 10.15 -4.95
N HIS A 91 -0.83 11.21 -5.61
CA HIS A 91 0.54 11.71 -5.60
C HIS A 91 0.52 13.24 -5.52
N SER A 92 1.67 13.87 -5.32
CA SER A 92 1.76 15.33 -5.30
C SER A 92 1.52 15.93 -6.68
N ASP A 93 0.90 17.10 -6.74
CA ASP A 93 0.79 17.91 -7.97
C ASP A 93 1.96 18.90 -8.15
N SER A 94 2.84 19.04 -7.15
CA SER A 94 3.89 20.07 -7.13
C SER A 94 5.27 19.59 -6.70
N VAL A 95 5.36 18.52 -5.90
CA VAL A 95 6.63 17.99 -5.37
C VAL A 95 7.02 16.73 -6.13
N ARG A 96 8.21 16.75 -6.73
CA ARG A 96 8.82 15.61 -7.41
C ARG A 96 10.07 15.14 -6.68
N VAL A 97 10.30 13.83 -6.72
CA VAL A 97 11.49 13.14 -6.23
C VAL A 97 12.01 12.30 -7.39
N GLU A 98 13.25 12.57 -7.82
CA GLU A 98 13.92 11.84 -8.93
C GLU A 98 13.15 11.87 -10.26
N GLY A 99 12.34 12.91 -10.48
CA GLY A 99 11.53 13.10 -11.69
C GLY A 99 10.09 12.56 -11.59
N ASP A 100 9.82 11.64 -10.65
CA ASP A 100 8.50 11.12 -10.31
C ASP A 100 7.79 11.99 -9.27
N TRP A 101 6.45 11.95 -9.22
CA TRP A 101 5.70 12.65 -8.18
C TRP A 101 5.89 12.00 -6.80
N ALA A 102 6.09 12.82 -5.77
CA ALA A 102 6.18 12.35 -4.38
C ALA A 102 4.82 11.85 -3.88
N VAL A 103 4.82 10.78 -3.08
CA VAL A 103 3.63 10.33 -2.34
C VAL A 103 3.78 10.79 -0.89
N PHE A 104 2.78 11.52 -0.38
CA PHE A 104 2.78 12.01 1.00
C PHE A 104 2.04 11.04 1.94
N HIS A 105 2.14 11.30 3.24
CA HIS A 105 1.17 10.80 4.20
C HIS A 105 -0.27 11.16 3.78
N ASP A 106 -1.24 10.35 4.20
CA ASP A 106 -2.68 10.44 3.86
C ASP A 106 -3.07 10.23 2.38
N HIS A 107 -2.11 10.05 1.46
CA HIS A 107 -2.42 9.71 0.07
C HIS A 107 -3.05 8.32 -0.05
N LYS A 108 -4.17 8.23 -0.77
CA LYS A 108 -4.84 6.96 -1.06
C LYS A 108 -4.08 6.14 -2.07
N GLY A 109 -4.37 4.84 -2.04
CA GLY A 109 -3.91 3.87 -3.00
C GLY A 109 -4.84 2.66 -3.04
N LYS A 110 -4.62 1.81 -4.04
CA LYS A 110 -5.45 0.67 -4.36
C LYS A 110 -4.62 -0.61 -4.29
N GLY A 111 -5.09 -1.58 -3.50
CA GLY A 111 -4.72 -2.97 -3.70
C GLY A 111 -5.39 -3.49 -4.96
N ASN A 112 -4.61 -3.86 -5.97
CA ASN A 112 -5.13 -4.71 -7.03
C ASN A 112 -5.12 -6.15 -6.53
N GLY A 113 -6.29 -6.79 -6.66
CA GLY A 113 -6.34 -8.20 -6.89
C GLY A 113 -6.15 -8.52 -8.36
#